data_AF-A0A3G9JXQ3-F1
#
_entry.id   AF-A0A3G9JXQ3-F1
#
_cell.length_a   1.000
_cell.length_b   1.000
_cell.length_c   1.000
_cell.angle_alpha   90.00
_cell.angle_beta   90.00
_cell.angle_gamma   90.00
#
_symmetry.space_group_name_H-M   'P 1'
#
loop_
_entity.id
_entity.type
_entity.pdbx_description
1 polymer ?
#
loop_
_entity_poly.entity_id
_entity_poly.type
_entity_poly.pdbx_seq_one_letter_code
_entity_poly.pdbx_strand_id
1 'polypeptide(L)' 'MRRALVIAGSESQLISLWKVSDDATKDLMVAYYGRLQKGEGRSEALRQIQLGMLKGEKQKHPFYWASFILSGDATSMQFD' A
#
# COMPACT_ATOMS: atom_id res chain seq x y z
N MET A 1 7.71 11.40 -11.93
CA MET A 1 6.45 10.64 -11.78
C MET A 1 5.58 11.14 -10.62
N ARG A 2 6.01 11.11 -9.35
CA ARG A 2 5.18 11.50 -8.18
C ARG A 2 4.42 12.83 -8.31
N ARG A 3 5.10 13.89 -8.79
CA ARG A 3 4.48 15.23 -8.93
C ARG A 3 3.40 15.30 -10.01
N ALA A 4 3.53 14.52 -11.09
CA ALA A 4 2.56 14.53 -12.19
C ALA A 4 1.21 13.94 -11.77
N LEU A 5 1.19 12.87 -10.95
CA LEU A 5 -0.06 12.30 -10.43
C LEU A 5 -0.75 13.23 -9.41
N VAL A 6 0.01 14.02 -8.64
CA VAL A 6 -0.58 15.02 -7.73
C VAL A 6 -1.28 16.11 -8.55
N ILE A 7 -0.63 16.59 -9.61
CA ILE A 7 -1.20 17.60 -10.52
C ILE A 7 -2.44 17.06 -11.27
N ALA A 8 -2.47 15.76 -11.55
CA ALA A 8 -3.61 15.09 -12.17
C ALA A 8 -4.81 14.82 -11.21
N GLY A 9 -4.76 15.27 -9.95
CA GLY A 9 -5.87 15.15 -9.01
C GLY A 9 -5.97 13.80 -8.28
N SER A 10 -4.91 13.00 -8.25
CA SER A 10 -4.88 11.78 -7.43
C SER A 10 -4.89 12.13 -5.95
N GLU A 11 -5.95 11.75 -5.23
CA GLU A 11 -6.10 11.99 -3.78
C GLU A 11 -5.01 11.28 -2.96
N SER A 12 -4.65 10.05 -3.34
CA SER A 12 -3.62 9.26 -2.65
C SER A 12 -2.86 8.37 -3.64
N GLN A 13 -1.54 8.34 -3.51
CA GLN A 13 -0.64 7.49 -4.31
C GLN A 13 0.07 6.49 -3.41
N LEU A 14 0.05 5.21 -3.80
CA LEU A 14 0.90 4.18 -3.22
C LEU A 14 2.08 3.94 -4.17
N ILE A 15 3.30 4.20 -3.71
CA ILE A 15 4.51 4.20 -4.56
C ILE A 15 5.55 3.25 -3.96
N SER A 16 6.20 2.44 -4.79
CA SER A 16 7.35 1.63 -4.38
C SER A 16 8.67 2.41 -4.48
N LEU A 17 9.53 2.29 -3.46
CA LEU A 17 10.85 2.92 -3.38
C LEU A 17 11.92 2.18 -4.20
N TRP A 18 11.76 0.88 -4.41
CA TRP A 18 12.61 0.03 -5.24
C TRP A 18 11.77 -1.01 -5.98
N LYS A 19 12.38 -1.69 -6.97
CA LYS A 19 11.74 -2.79 -7.68
C LYS A 19 11.56 -3.98 -6.73
N VAL A 20 10.32 -4.31 -6.42
CA VAL A 20 9.93 -5.47 -5.62
C VAL A 20 9.63 -6.63 -6.58
N SER A 21 9.72 -7.88 -6.10
CA SER A 21 9.21 -9.04 -6.84
C SER A 21 7.72 -8.85 -7.19
N ASP A 22 7.34 -9.22 -8.41
CA ASP A 22 5.97 -9.07 -8.92
C ASP A 22 4.95 -9.85 -8.06
N ASP A 23 5.32 -11.03 -7.55
CA ASP A 23 4.46 -11.86 -6.69
C ASP A 23 4.17 -11.18 -5.34
N ALA A 24 5.22 -10.67 -4.67
CA ALA A 24 5.06 -9.96 -3.40
C ALA A 24 4.26 -8.65 -3.57
N THR A 25 4.43 -7.97 -4.71
CA THR A 25 3.66 -6.78 -5.06
C THR A 25 2.18 -7.10 -5.25
N LYS A 26 1.87 -8.19 -5.95
CA LYS A 26 0.51 -8.66 -6.16
C LYS A 26 -0.18 -9.00 -4.83
N ASP A 27 0.48 -9.79 -3.98
CA ASP A 27 -0.06 -10.18 -2.67
C ASP A 27 -0.34 -8.95 -1.80
N LEU A 28 0.57 -7.97 -1.79
CA LEU A 28 0.41 -6.71 -1.06
C LEU A 28 -0.80 -5.93 -1.58
N MET A 29 -0.92 -5.77 -2.90
CA MET A 29 -2.00 -4.98 -3.51
C MET A 29 -3.37 -5.64 -3.30
N VAL A 30 -3.48 -6.96 -3.44
CA VAL A 30 -4.72 -7.70 -3.19
C VAL A 30 -5.16 -7.50 -1.74
N ALA A 31 -4.23 -7.64 -0.78
CA ALA A 31 -4.53 -7.41 0.63
C ALA A 31 -4.92 -5.95 0.92
N TYR A 32 -4.27 -4.99 0.26
CA TYR A 32 -4.51 -3.56 0.43
C TYR A 32 -5.90 -3.15 -0.04
N TYR A 33 -6.28 -3.50 -1.27
CA TYR A 33 -7.62 -3.21 -1.76
C TYR A 33 -8.72 -3.94 -0.99
N GLY A 34 -8.46 -5.17 -0.56
CA GLY A 34 -9.41 -5.92 0.29
C GLY A 34 -9.67 -5.26 1.65
N ARG A 35 -8.71 -4.50 2.19
CA ARG A 35 -8.89 -3.71 3.42
C ARG A 35 -9.59 -2.38 3.16
N LEU A 36 -9.26 -1.70 2.06
CA LEU A 36 -9.97 -0.48 1.65
C LEU A 36 -11.46 -0.74 1.44
N GLN A 37 -11.82 -1.84 0.77
CA GLN A 37 -13.22 -2.24 0.58
C GLN A 37 -13.98 -2.50 1.88
N LYS A 38 -13.27 -2.80 2.99
CA LYS A 38 -13.86 -2.96 4.32
C LYS A 38 -14.00 -1.62 5.06
N GLY A 39 -13.68 -0.50 4.43
CA GLY A 39 -13.72 0.84 5.01
C GLY A 39 -12.49 1.20 5.84
N GLU A 40 -11.41 0.41 5.80
CA GLU A 40 -10.18 0.77 6.52
C GLU A 40 -9.52 2.02 5.89
N GLY A 41 -8.96 2.88 6.74
CA GLY A 41 -8.17 4.03 6.29
C GLY A 41 -6.96 3.61 5.48
N ARG A 42 -6.62 4.35 4.41
CA ARG A 42 -5.49 4.02 3.51
C ARG A 42 -4.16 3.81 4.25
N SER A 43 -3.86 4.63 5.26
CA SER A 43 -2.65 4.44 6.07
C SER A 43 -2.72 3.22 6.99
N GLU A 44 -3.88 2.97 7.60
CA GLU A 44 -4.06 1.86 8.53
C GLU A 44 -4.04 0.52 7.77
N ALA A 45 -4.67 0.46 6.59
CA ALA A 45 -4.65 -0.70 5.72
C ALA A 45 -3.22 -1.09 5.34
N LEU A 46 -2.38 -0.13 4.96
CA LEU A 46 -0.98 -0.36 4.63
C LEU A 46 -0.18 -0.85 5.85
N ARG A 47 -0.36 -0.19 7.00
CA ARG A 47 0.31 -0.56 8.26
C ARG A 47 -0.02 -2.00 8.66
N GLN A 48 -1.29 -2.39 8.58
CA GLN A 48 -1.72 -3.74 8.96
C GLN A 48 -1.13 -4.82 8.05
N ILE A 49 -0.94 -4.52 6.76
CA ILE A 49 -0.28 -5.43 5.83
C ILE A 49 1.20 -5.57 6.14
N GLN A 50 1.90 -4.46 6.40
CA GLN A 50 3.30 -4.47 6.80
C GLN A 50 3.52 -5.28 8.09
N LEU A 51 2.64 -5.10 9.09
CA LEU A 51 2.65 -5.89 10.32
C LEU A 51 2.37 -7.37 10.08
N GLY A 52 1.46 -7.70 9.14
CA GLY A 52 1.18 -9.08 8.75
C GLY A 52 2.38 -9.76 8.07
N MET A 53 3.04 -9.05 7.15
CA MET A 53 4.23 -9.54 6.45
C MET A 53 5.43 -9.68 7.37
N LEU A 54 5.57 -8.80 8.37
CA LEU A 54 6.58 -8.92 9.42
C LEU A 54 6.40 -10.18 10.27
N LYS A 55 5.14 -10.59 10.51
CA LYS A 55 4.80 -11.81 11.27
C LYS A 55 4.89 -13.10 10.45
N GLY A 56 4.68 -13.03 9.14
CA GLY A 56 4.73 -14.20 8.24
C GLY A 56 6.14 -14.72 7.99
N GLU A 57 6.33 -16.01 7.70
CA GLU A 57 7.68 -16.60 7.52
C GLU A 57 8.29 -16.36 6.14
N LYS A 58 7.47 -16.26 5.09
CA LYS A 58 7.94 -16.20 3.70
C LYS A 58 8.51 -14.85 3.26
N GLN A 59 8.10 -13.74 3.90
CA GLN A 59 8.35 -12.38 3.43
C GLN A 59 8.85 -11.43 4.55
N LYS A 60 9.52 -11.97 5.58
CA LYS A 60 10.02 -11.20 6.74
C LYS A 60 10.95 -10.05 6.34
N HIS A 61 11.74 -10.25 5.29
CA HIS A 61 12.76 -9.28 4.90
C HIS A 61 12.12 -7.95 4.47
N PRO A 62 12.53 -6.80 5.04
CA PRO A 62 11.94 -5.48 4.75
C PRO A 62 11.86 -5.12 3.26
N PHE A 63 12.73 -5.71 2.45
CA PHE A 63 12.71 -5.61 0.99
C PHE A 63 11.32 -5.85 0.35
N TYR A 64 10.50 -6.73 0.93
CA TYR A 64 9.20 -7.13 0.36
C TYR A 64 8.06 -6.19 0.72
N TRP A 65 8.11 -5.49 1.86
CA TRP A 65 6.96 -4.74 2.41
C TRP A 65 7.25 -3.28 2.76
N ALA A 66 8.50 -2.91 3.03
CA ALA A 66 8.90 -1.54 3.39
C ALA A 66 9.10 -0.64 2.16
N SER A 67 8.98 -1.21 0.96
CA SER A 67 9.11 -0.49 -0.30
C SER A 67 7.93 0.43 -0.56
N PHE A 68 6.73 0.13 -0.04
CA PHE A 68 5.53 0.91 -0.34
C PHE A 68 5.34 2.07 0.65
N ILE A 69 5.26 3.28 0.09
CA ILE A 69 4.91 4.50 0.82
C ILE A 69 3.59 5.06 0.31
N LEU A 70 2.74 5.49 1.23
CA LEU A 70 1.55 6.26 0.92
C LEU A 70 1.90 7.74 0.85
N SER A 71 1.40 8.43 -0.18
CA SER A 71 1.56 9.87 -0.39
C SER A 71 0.24 10.47 -0.81
N GLY A 72 -0.38 11.28 0.05
CA GLY A 72 -1.67 11.94 -0.20
C GLY A 72 -2.62 11.75 0.98
N ASP A 73 -3.92 11.72 0.72
CA ASP A 73 -4.96 11.52 1.73
C ASP A 73 -4.82 10.13 2.39
N ALA A 74 -4.78 10.13 3.72
CA ALA A 74 -4.58 8.97 4.56
C ALA A 74 -5.90 8.31 5.02
N THR A 75 -7.03 8.98 4.82
CA THR A 75 -8.34 8.58 5.34
C THR A 75 -8.97 7.44 4.52
N SER A 76 -10.08 6.90 5.01
CA SER A 76 -10.84 5.82 4.37
C SER A 76 -11.36 6.24 2.99
N MET A 77 -11.29 5.34 2.02
CA MET A 77 -11.88 5.56 0.71
C MET A 77 -13.40 5.58 0.85
N GLN A 78 -14.03 6.69 0.47
CA GLN A 78 -15.49 6.78 0.36
C GLN A 78 -15.89 6.10 -0.96
N PHE A 79 -16.66 5.00 -0.87
CA PHE A 79 -17.31 4.42 -2.03
C PHE A 79 -18.74 4.95 -2.03
N ASP A 80 -19.00 5.99 -2.82
CA ASP A 80 -20.37 6.42 -3.15
C ASP A 80 -21.06 5.40 -4.08
#